data_AF-A0A971BS13-F1
#
_entry.id   AF-A0A971BS13-F1
#
_cell.length_a   1.000
_cell.length_b   1.000
_cell.length_c   1.000
_cell.angle_alpha   90.00
_cell.angle_beta   90.00
_cell.angle_gamma   90.00
#
_symmetry.space_group_name_H-M   'P 1'
#
loop_
_entity.id
_entity.type
_entity.pdbx_description
1 polymer ?
#
loop_
_entity_poly.entity_id
_entity_poly.type
_entity_poly.pdbx_seq_one_letter_code
_entity_poly.pdbx_strand_id
1 'polypeptide(L)'
;MIYSFSELTELYQSNVSSVTRTEDYFNTDDYRRLEKENENAYERIKPTCNSLVEILQGKTGGEDIALPGIEKRVGFYNCVLKKQSREMLSSDLRDYIDDVIQSSFLLGLISHLYLYDNPSRSEFENVDAPAVMKQLAPRMMNSSGKMRKYNRKLNTIPILIFEHYLDNQITPLLNEQLNLGLLRCVSARNYFTNLFFFGCRFGEMLDNETRM
;
A
#
# COMPACT_ATOMS: atom_id res chain seq x y z
N MET A 1 -3.40 14.48 -2.29
CA MET A 1 -1.95 14.34 -2.46
C MET A 1 -1.52 13.20 -1.55
N ILE A 2 -0.83 12.19 -2.09
CA ILE A 2 -0.28 11.10 -1.29
C ILE A 2 0.97 11.54 -0.52
N TYR A 3 1.38 10.72 0.45
CA TYR A 3 2.56 10.96 1.28
C TYR A 3 3.83 11.33 0.50
N SER A 4 4.61 12.21 1.09
CA SER A 4 6.03 12.39 0.79
C SER A 4 6.82 11.14 1.18
N PHE A 5 8.05 11.02 0.66
CA PHE A 5 8.92 9.90 1.01
C PHE A 5 9.29 9.89 2.52
N SER A 6 9.44 11.06 3.14
CA SER A 6 9.73 11.18 4.59
C SER A 6 8.59 10.60 5.43
N GLU A 7 7.35 11.03 5.17
CA GLU A 7 6.16 10.52 5.86
C GLU A 7 6.00 9.01 5.69
N LEU A 8 6.28 8.50 4.47
CA LEU A 8 6.22 7.08 4.18
C LEU A 8 7.32 6.28 4.91
N THR A 9 8.50 6.87 5.05
CA THR A 9 9.62 6.27 5.79
C THR A 9 9.32 6.25 7.29
N GLU A 10 8.77 7.31 7.86
CA GLU A 10 8.31 7.35 9.25
C GLU A 10 7.22 6.30 9.52
N LEU A 11 6.26 6.16 8.60
CA LEU A 11 5.24 5.12 8.66
C LEU A 11 5.89 3.72 8.66
N TYR A 12 6.87 3.48 7.78
CA TYR A 12 7.59 2.21 7.74
C TYR A 12 8.35 1.94 9.05
N GLN A 13 9.19 2.89 9.47
CA GLN A 13 10.07 2.75 10.64
C GLN A 13 9.27 2.49 11.92
N SER A 14 8.16 3.22 12.12
CA SER A 14 7.29 3.05 13.28
C SER A 14 6.68 1.64 13.33
N ASN A 15 6.20 1.12 12.20
CA ASN A 15 5.58 -0.20 12.14
C ASN A 15 6.61 -1.34 12.17
N VAL A 16 7.75 -1.23 11.48
CA VAL A 16 8.76 -2.31 11.46
C VAL A 16 9.48 -2.46 12.80
N SER A 17 9.72 -1.35 13.52
CA SER A 17 10.34 -1.39 14.85
C SER A 17 9.46 -2.07 15.90
N SER A 18 8.16 -2.20 15.65
CA SER A 18 7.23 -2.91 16.54
C SER A 18 7.30 -4.43 16.40
N VAL A 19 7.88 -4.94 15.30
CA VAL A 19 7.82 -6.38 14.95
C VAL A 19 9.18 -7.04 14.78
N THR A 20 10.25 -6.25 14.69
CA THR A 20 11.62 -6.75 14.69
C THR A 20 12.53 -5.77 15.42
N ARG A 21 13.68 -6.26 15.90
CA ARG A 21 14.71 -5.39 16.47
C ARG A 21 15.35 -4.60 15.34
N THR A 22 15.20 -3.27 15.40
CA THR A 22 15.75 -2.34 14.41
C THR A 22 17.01 -1.63 14.92
N GLU A 23 17.30 -1.68 16.23
CA GLU A 23 18.51 -1.16 16.90
C GLU A 23 19.11 0.06 16.17
N ASP A 24 20.39 -0.02 15.80
CA ASP A 24 21.10 1.04 15.08
C ASP A 24 21.00 0.92 13.56
N TYR A 25 20.16 0.02 13.02
CA TYR A 25 20.07 -0.21 11.56
C TYR A 25 19.76 1.07 10.80
N PHE A 26 18.81 1.88 11.30
CA PHE A 26 18.44 3.16 10.67
C PHE A 26 19.55 4.21 10.72
N ASN A 27 20.59 4.00 11.54
CA ASN A 27 21.75 4.89 11.64
C ASN A 27 22.94 4.41 10.78
N THR A 28 22.83 3.26 10.12
CA THR A 28 23.91 2.72 9.28
C THR A 28 24.04 3.42 7.93
N ASP A 29 25.24 3.41 7.36
CA ASP A 29 25.47 3.93 6.00
C ASP A 29 24.72 3.12 4.93
N ASP A 30 24.55 1.81 5.15
CA ASP A 30 23.77 0.94 4.27
C ASP A 30 22.30 1.37 4.23
N TYR A 31 21.71 1.67 5.38
CA TYR A 31 20.34 2.18 5.44
C TYR A 31 20.20 3.53 4.73
N ARG A 32 21.13 4.46 4.96
CA ARG A 32 21.11 5.79 4.29
C ARG A 32 21.25 5.68 2.77
N ARG A 33 22.08 4.74 2.29
CA ARG A 33 22.20 4.43 0.87
C ARG A 33 20.86 3.91 0.32
N LEU A 34 20.27 2.90 0.98
CA LEU A 34 18.97 2.33 0.59
C LEU A 34 17.85 3.36 0.63
N GLU A 35 17.82 4.21 1.64
CA GLU A 35 16.85 5.30 1.79
C GLU A 35 16.89 6.24 0.59
N LYS A 36 18.09 6.67 0.17
CA LYS A 36 18.27 7.51 -1.02
C LYS A 36 17.86 6.80 -2.32
N GLU A 37 18.18 5.52 -2.47
CA GLU A 37 17.77 4.73 -3.64
C GLU A 37 16.24 4.59 -3.71
N ASN A 38 15.63 4.30 -2.56
CA ASN A 38 14.18 4.15 -2.42
C ASN A 38 13.45 5.48 -2.58
N GLU A 39 14.03 6.61 -2.16
CA GLU A 39 13.47 7.95 -2.38
C GLU A 39 13.36 8.25 -3.87
N ASN A 40 14.46 8.04 -4.60
CA ASN A 40 14.49 8.25 -6.04
C ASN A 40 13.47 7.34 -6.75
N ALA A 41 13.42 6.05 -6.38
CA ALA A 41 12.45 5.11 -6.92
C ALA A 41 11.00 5.56 -6.63
N TYR A 42 10.71 5.98 -5.39
CA TYR A 42 9.39 6.42 -4.98
C TYR A 42 8.94 7.66 -5.74
N GLU A 43 9.76 8.71 -5.81
CA GLU A 43 9.38 9.95 -6.51
C GLU A 43 9.06 9.71 -8.00
N ARG A 44 9.65 8.69 -8.63
CA ARG A 44 9.31 8.28 -10.00
C ARG A 44 7.95 7.59 -10.11
N ILE A 45 7.61 6.70 -9.17
CA ILE A 45 6.35 5.94 -9.21
C ILE A 45 5.20 6.62 -8.47
N LYS A 46 5.49 7.71 -7.75
CA LYS A 46 4.53 8.49 -6.96
C LYS A 46 3.33 8.98 -7.77
N PRO A 47 3.45 9.47 -9.02
CA PRO A 47 2.28 9.82 -9.81
C PRO A 47 1.34 8.62 -10.05
N THR A 48 1.89 7.46 -10.39
CA THR A 48 1.12 6.22 -10.57
C THR A 48 0.46 5.76 -9.27
N CYS A 49 1.17 5.87 -8.15
CA CYS A 49 0.61 5.59 -6.82
C CYS A 49 -0.55 6.55 -6.49
N ASN A 50 -0.40 7.83 -6.80
CA ASN A 50 -1.42 8.85 -6.53
C ASN A 50 -2.71 8.55 -7.31
N SER A 51 -2.59 8.26 -8.61
CA SER A 51 -3.75 7.89 -9.43
C SER A 51 -4.47 6.65 -8.89
N LEU A 52 -3.75 5.60 -8.49
CA LEU A 52 -4.39 4.44 -7.87
C LEU A 52 -5.08 4.82 -6.55
N VAL A 53 -4.40 5.53 -5.66
CA VAL A 53 -4.96 5.91 -4.35
C VAL A 53 -6.23 6.74 -4.51
N GLU A 54 -6.26 7.68 -5.45
CA GLU A 54 -7.46 8.48 -5.75
C GLU A 54 -8.63 7.61 -6.21
N ILE A 55 -8.38 6.59 -7.03
CA ILE A 55 -9.38 5.59 -7.42
C ILE A 55 -9.88 4.78 -6.21
N LEU A 56 -8.98 4.34 -5.34
CA LEU A 56 -9.34 3.57 -4.13
C LEU A 56 -10.19 4.38 -3.16
N GLN A 57 -9.87 5.67 -3.04
CA GLN A 57 -10.59 6.67 -2.26
C GLN A 57 -11.88 7.16 -2.94
N GLY A 58 -12.17 6.71 -4.18
CA GLY A 58 -13.37 7.12 -4.92
C GLY A 58 -13.39 8.60 -5.31
N LYS A 59 -12.22 9.23 -5.42
CA LYS A 59 -12.05 10.62 -5.88
C LYS A 59 -12.05 10.73 -7.40
N THR A 60 -11.51 9.71 -8.06
CA THR A 60 -11.44 9.61 -9.53
C THR A 60 -11.90 8.23 -10.00
N GLY A 61 -12.11 8.11 -11.32
CA GLY A 61 -12.48 6.86 -11.98
C GLY A 61 -11.27 6.11 -12.53
N GLY A 62 -11.48 4.87 -12.98
CA GLY A 62 -10.43 4.03 -13.56
C GLY A 62 -9.83 4.52 -14.88
N GLU A 63 -10.40 5.54 -15.50
CA GLU A 63 -9.93 6.15 -16.74
C GLU A 63 -8.48 6.64 -16.63
N ASP A 64 -8.08 7.17 -15.46
CA ASP A 64 -6.74 7.72 -15.21
C ASP A 64 -5.63 6.66 -15.33
N ILE A 65 -5.97 5.37 -15.14
CA ILE A 65 -5.05 4.24 -15.30
C ILE A 65 -5.42 3.35 -16.50
N ALA A 66 -6.24 3.87 -17.41
CA ALA A 66 -6.77 3.16 -18.58
C ALA A 66 -7.47 1.83 -18.24
N LEU A 67 -8.19 1.79 -17.12
CA LEU A 67 -9.06 0.70 -16.68
C LEU A 67 -10.46 1.22 -16.27
N PRO A 68 -11.28 1.72 -17.20
CA PRO A 68 -12.60 2.25 -16.88
C PRO A 68 -13.46 1.25 -16.10
N GLY A 69 -14.14 1.72 -15.04
CA GLY A 69 -15.00 0.89 -14.20
C GLY A 69 -14.28 0.07 -13.13
N ILE A 70 -12.94 0.12 -13.04
CA ILE A 70 -12.19 -0.62 -12.03
C ILE A 70 -12.56 -0.18 -10.61
N GLU A 71 -12.89 1.10 -10.41
CA GLU A 71 -13.28 1.69 -9.13
C GLU A 71 -14.48 0.99 -8.47
N LYS A 72 -15.36 0.36 -9.27
CA LYS A 72 -16.48 -0.46 -8.77
C LYS A 72 -16.02 -1.78 -8.15
N ARG A 73 -14.85 -2.27 -8.53
CA ARG A 73 -14.26 -3.54 -8.09
C ARG A 73 -13.17 -3.36 -7.04
N VAL A 74 -12.57 -2.17 -6.95
CA VAL A 74 -11.44 -1.91 -6.07
C VAL A 74 -11.62 -0.74 -5.10
N GLY A 75 -12.53 0.20 -5.38
CA GLY A 75 -12.76 1.34 -4.51
C GLY A 75 -13.33 0.92 -3.16
N PHE A 76 -12.79 1.46 -2.06
CA PHE A 76 -13.20 1.08 -0.71
C PHE A 76 -14.68 1.36 -0.46
N TYR A 77 -15.13 2.57 -0.82
CA TYR A 77 -16.52 2.99 -0.68
C TYR A 77 -17.48 2.06 -1.46
N ASN A 78 -17.11 1.63 -2.66
CA ASN A 78 -17.91 0.74 -3.49
C ASN A 78 -17.92 -0.71 -2.98
N CYS A 79 -16.76 -1.23 -2.58
CA CYS A 79 -16.59 -2.64 -2.26
C CYS A 79 -16.98 -2.97 -0.82
N VAL A 80 -16.63 -2.10 0.13
CA VAL A 80 -16.79 -2.33 1.56
C VAL A 80 -18.05 -1.63 2.08
N LEU A 81 -18.20 -0.33 1.82
CA LEU A 81 -19.30 0.46 2.36
C LEU A 81 -20.61 0.32 1.55
N LYS A 82 -20.53 0.05 0.25
CA LYS A 82 -21.59 -0.23 -0.74
C LYS A 82 -22.67 0.84 -0.90
N LYS A 83 -23.34 1.22 0.19
CA LYS A 83 -24.50 2.13 0.23
C LYS A 83 -24.15 3.53 0.74
N GLN A 84 -23.06 3.68 1.48
CA GLN A 84 -22.55 4.99 1.88
C GLN A 84 -21.62 5.48 0.77
N SER A 85 -22.05 6.51 0.05
CA SER A 85 -21.15 7.23 -0.83
C SER A 85 -20.20 8.08 0.03
N ARG A 86 -19.04 8.43 -0.53
CA ARG A 86 -18.02 9.23 0.14
C ARG A 86 -18.62 10.54 0.68
N GLU A 87 -19.50 11.16 -0.09
CA GLU A 87 -20.14 12.45 0.20
C GLU A 87 -21.05 12.40 1.44
N MET A 88 -21.53 11.22 1.83
CA MET A 88 -22.43 11.04 2.97
C MET A 88 -21.72 11.05 4.33
N LEU A 89 -20.39 10.92 4.35
CA LEU A 89 -19.60 10.90 5.58
C LEU A 89 -19.19 12.32 6.01
N SER A 90 -18.86 12.51 7.29
CA SER A 90 -18.23 13.76 7.75
C SER A 90 -16.86 13.93 7.10
N SER A 91 -16.34 15.17 7.08
CA SER A 91 -15.00 15.41 6.54
C SER A 91 -13.94 14.60 7.28
N ASP A 92 -13.95 14.69 8.62
CA ASP A 92 -12.97 14.01 9.47
C ASP A 92 -12.95 12.49 9.24
N LEU A 93 -14.12 11.86 9.11
CA LEU A 93 -14.20 10.43 8.85
C LEU A 93 -13.74 10.07 7.44
N ARG A 94 -14.04 10.89 6.43
CA ARG A 94 -13.49 10.70 5.08
C ARG A 94 -11.99 10.80 5.07
N ASP A 95 -11.45 11.81 5.74
CA ASP A 95 -10.01 12.06 5.76
C ASP A 95 -9.29 10.91 6.48
N TYR A 96 -9.87 10.39 7.56
CA TYR A 96 -9.33 9.21 8.24
C TYR A 96 -9.39 7.93 7.37
N ILE A 97 -10.50 7.68 6.67
CA ILE A 97 -10.61 6.54 5.74
C ILE A 97 -9.61 6.68 4.59
N ASP A 98 -9.53 7.87 3.99
CA ASP A 98 -8.64 8.17 2.89
C ASP A 98 -7.17 7.94 3.31
N ASP A 99 -6.82 8.37 4.53
CA ASP A 99 -5.51 8.13 5.14
C ASP A 99 -5.20 6.65 5.33
N VAL A 100 -6.13 5.89 5.91
CA VAL A 100 -5.96 4.44 6.11
C VAL A 100 -5.82 3.68 4.80
N ILE A 101 -6.55 4.09 3.74
CA ILE A 101 -6.43 3.51 2.40
C ILE A 101 -5.03 3.74 1.82
N GLN A 102 -4.55 4.99 1.80
CA GLN A 102 -3.22 5.29 1.23
C GLN A 102 -2.12 4.58 2.03
N SER A 103 -2.20 4.63 3.36
CA SER A 103 -1.21 4.05 4.26
C SER A 103 -1.13 2.54 4.09
N SER A 104 -2.27 1.85 3.96
CA SER A 104 -2.27 0.40 3.75
C SER A 104 -1.52 0.00 2.47
N PHE A 105 -1.78 0.70 1.35
CA PHE A 105 -1.11 0.44 0.08
C PHE A 105 0.38 0.80 0.13
N LEU A 106 0.68 2.03 0.56
CA LEU A 106 2.04 2.58 0.55
C LEU A 106 2.94 1.87 1.57
N LEU A 107 2.42 1.49 2.74
CA LEU A 107 3.16 0.69 3.72
C LEU A 107 3.60 -0.65 3.12
N GLY A 108 2.76 -1.27 2.29
CA GLY A 108 3.13 -2.47 1.55
C GLY A 108 4.26 -2.25 0.55
N LEU A 109 4.16 -1.19 -0.24
CA LEU A 109 5.18 -0.80 -1.21
C LEU A 109 6.52 -0.51 -0.52
N ILE A 110 6.55 0.37 0.48
CA ILE A 110 7.78 0.75 1.17
C ILE A 110 8.39 -0.40 1.95
N SER A 111 7.56 -1.30 2.52
CA SER A 111 8.06 -2.53 3.16
C SER A 111 8.81 -3.40 2.15
N HIS A 112 8.34 -3.50 0.91
CA HIS A 112 9.09 -4.21 -0.11
C HIS A 112 10.41 -3.53 -0.44
N LEU A 113 10.38 -2.21 -0.65
CA LEU A 113 11.57 -1.43 -0.99
C LEU A 113 12.67 -1.52 0.09
N TYR A 114 12.33 -1.60 1.37
CA TYR A 114 13.34 -1.77 2.42
C TYR A 114 13.71 -3.23 2.73
N LEU A 115 12.77 -4.18 2.66
CA LEU A 115 13.04 -5.57 3.05
C LEU A 115 13.67 -6.41 1.95
N TYR A 116 13.59 -5.95 0.71
CA TYR A 116 14.23 -6.56 -0.43
C TYR A 116 15.23 -5.55 -0.97
N ASP A 117 16.51 -5.88 -1.05
CA ASP A 117 17.50 -5.03 -1.74
C ASP A 117 17.59 -5.51 -3.20
N ASN A 118 17.36 -4.61 -4.16
CA ASN A 118 17.47 -4.91 -5.58
C ASN A 118 18.49 -3.95 -6.23
N PRO A 119 19.64 -4.46 -6.68
CA PRO A 119 20.74 -3.61 -7.17
C PRO A 119 20.38 -2.80 -8.44
N SER A 120 19.31 -3.18 -9.16
CA SER A 120 18.85 -2.48 -10.37
C SER A 120 17.87 -1.34 -10.09
N ARG A 121 17.61 -0.95 -8.83
CA ARG A 121 16.65 0.12 -8.51
C ARG A 121 17.02 1.50 -9.04
N SER A 122 18.30 1.74 -9.30
CA SER A 122 18.75 2.93 -10.02
C SER A 122 18.16 3.03 -11.43
N GLU A 123 17.65 1.94 -12.00
CA GLU A 123 17.11 1.86 -13.36
C GLU A 123 15.58 2.01 -13.41
N PHE A 124 14.92 2.37 -12.30
CA PHE A 124 13.46 2.61 -12.25
C PHE A 124 12.99 3.66 -13.26
N GLU A 125 13.88 4.55 -13.71
CA GLU A 125 13.58 5.51 -14.77
C GLU A 125 13.18 4.88 -16.11
N ASN A 126 13.56 3.62 -16.33
CA ASN A 126 13.25 2.86 -17.54
C ASN A 126 11.97 2.00 -17.40
N VAL A 127 11.37 1.95 -16.20
CA VAL A 127 10.21 1.11 -15.92
C VAL A 127 8.91 1.87 -16.21
N ASP A 128 8.03 1.27 -17.01
CA ASP A 128 6.67 1.76 -17.23
C ASP A 128 5.76 1.37 -16.05
N ALA A 129 5.87 2.12 -14.95
CA ALA A 129 5.07 1.93 -13.75
C ALA A 129 3.54 1.96 -14.03
N PRO A 130 3.00 2.86 -14.88
CA PRO A 130 1.61 2.78 -15.33
C PRO A 130 1.22 1.43 -15.97
N ALA A 131 2.05 0.87 -16.85
CA ALA A 131 1.78 -0.43 -17.46
C ALA A 131 1.77 -1.57 -16.43
N VAL A 132 2.73 -1.57 -15.49
CA VAL A 132 2.76 -2.52 -14.37
C VAL A 132 1.48 -2.40 -13.53
N MET A 133 1.09 -1.17 -13.17
CA MET A 133 -0.13 -0.92 -12.40
C MET A 133 -1.38 -1.43 -13.13
N LYS A 134 -1.50 -1.14 -14.43
CA LYS A 134 -2.61 -1.61 -15.27
C LYS A 134 -2.70 -3.13 -15.33
N GLN A 135 -1.56 -3.83 -15.38
CA GLN A 135 -1.51 -5.29 -15.38
C GLN A 135 -1.97 -5.88 -14.03
N LEU A 136 -1.62 -5.22 -12.92
CA LEU A 136 -1.82 -5.74 -11.57
C LEU A 136 -3.19 -5.37 -10.97
N ALA A 137 -3.66 -4.14 -11.14
CA ALA A 137 -4.85 -3.60 -10.48
C ALA A 137 -6.11 -4.50 -10.61
N PRO A 138 -6.41 -5.15 -11.76
CA PRO A 138 -7.55 -6.07 -11.88
C PRO A 138 -7.52 -7.29 -10.94
N ARG A 139 -6.35 -7.59 -10.36
CA ARG A 139 -6.08 -8.74 -9.50
C ARG A 139 -5.82 -8.35 -8.05
N MET A 140 -5.96 -7.07 -7.69
CA MET A 140 -5.59 -6.53 -6.39
C MET A 140 -6.28 -7.25 -5.21
N MET A 141 -7.58 -7.52 -5.33
CA MET A 141 -8.37 -8.20 -4.28
C MET A 141 -7.98 -9.67 -4.03
N ASN A 142 -6.98 -10.20 -4.77
CA ASN A 142 -6.44 -11.55 -4.62
C ASN A 142 -4.93 -11.56 -4.29
N SER A 143 -4.35 -10.42 -3.90
CA SER A 143 -2.90 -10.28 -3.71
C SER A 143 -2.36 -11.07 -2.52
N SER A 144 -3.08 -11.09 -1.39
CA SER A 144 -2.65 -11.79 -0.17
C SER A 144 -2.37 -13.27 -0.40
N GLY A 145 -3.21 -13.95 -1.18
CA GLY A 145 -3.00 -15.35 -1.56
C GLY A 145 -1.74 -15.58 -2.39
N LYS A 146 -1.40 -14.63 -3.26
CA LYS A 146 -0.23 -14.71 -4.16
C LYS A 146 1.08 -14.37 -3.46
N MET A 147 1.03 -13.50 -2.46
CA MET A 147 2.21 -13.07 -1.69
C MET A 147 2.56 -14.00 -0.53
N ARG A 148 1.91 -15.17 -0.39
CA ARG A 148 2.26 -16.15 0.67
C ARG A 148 3.71 -16.62 0.59
N LYS A 149 4.20 -16.94 -0.61
CA LYS A 149 5.61 -17.37 -0.80
C LYS A 149 6.57 -16.21 -0.52
N TYR A 150 6.25 -15.03 -1.04
CA TYR A 150 7.00 -13.79 -0.77
C TYR A 150 7.14 -13.53 0.74
N ASN A 151 6.02 -13.55 1.46
CA ASN A 151 5.99 -13.32 2.91
C ASN A 151 6.85 -14.33 3.68
N ARG A 152 6.80 -15.61 3.29
CA ARG A 152 7.65 -16.66 3.89
C ARG A 152 9.14 -16.44 3.61
N LYS A 153 9.51 -15.99 2.41
CA LYS A 153 10.91 -15.68 2.07
C LYS A 153 11.47 -14.54 2.93
N LEU A 154 10.63 -13.62 3.35
CA LEU A 154 10.98 -12.48 4.21
C LEU A 154 10.69 -12.75 5.69
N ASN A 155 10.77 -14.01 6.13
CA ASN A 155 10.57 -14.42 7.52
C ASN A 155 9.29 -13.87 8.15
N THR A 156 8.22 -13.72 7.35
CA THR A 156 6.92 -13.17 7.76
C THR A 156 6.93 -11.73 8.28
N ILE A 157 8.05 -11.00 8.16
CA ILE A 157 8.13 -9.59 8.56
C ILE A 157 7.04 -8.73 7.88
N PRO A 158 6.79 -8.86 6.55
CA PRO A 158 5.78 -8.02 5.90
C PRO A 158 4.38 -8.14 6.53
N ILE A 159 3.90 -9.37 6.78
CA ILE A 159 2.58 -9.52 7.40
C ILE A 159 2.56 -8.99 8.83
N LEU A 160 3.64 -9.16 9.60
CA LEU A 160 3.69 -8.68 10.98
C LEU A 160 3.62 -7.14 11.03
N ILE A 161 4.37 -6.45 10.16
CA ILE A 161 4.28 -4.99 9.98
C ILE A 161 2.81 -4.59 9.77
N PHE A 162 2.13 -5.27 8.86
CA PHE A 162 0.76 -4.93 8.52
C PHE A 162 -0.24 -5.31 9.62
N GLU A 163 -0.05 -6.41 10.34
CA GLU A 163 -0.89 -6.81 11.47
C GLU A 163 -0.82 -5.75 12.59
N HIS A 164 0.38 -5.23 12.88
CA HIS A 164 0.53 -4.12 13.82
C HIS A 164 -0.23 -2.88 13.36
N TYR A 165 -0.05 -2.45 12.10
CA TYR A 165 -0.78 -1.33 11.54
C TYR A 165 -2.30 -1.55 11.58
N LEU A 166 -2.74 -2.76 11.25
CA LEU A 166 -4.14 -3.13 11.18
C LEU A 166 -4.80 -3.10 12.56
N ASP A 167 -4.12 -3.55 13.61
CA ASP A 167 -4.68 -3.55 14.95
C ASP A 167 -4.74 -2.13 15.54
N ASN A 168 -3.77 -1.26 15.21
CA ASN A 168 -3.69 0.09 15.78
C ASN A 168 -4.44 1.18 14.99
N GLN A 169 -4.59 1.02 13.67
CA GLN A 169 -5.19 2.06 12.80
C GLN A 169 -6.49 1.59 12.15
N ILE A 170 -6.51 0.37 11.61
CA ILE A 170 -7.67 -0.11 10.85
C ILE A 170 -8.78 -0.60 11.79
N THR A 171 -8.42 -1.33 12.84
CA THR A 171 -9.40 -1.93 13.75
C THR A 171 -10.24 -0.87 14.48
N PRO A 172 -9.66 0.23 15.02
CA PRO A 172 -10.43 1.33 15.57
C PRO A 172 -11.34 1.99 14.53
N LEU A 173 -10.84 2.25 13.32
CA LEU A 173 -11.66 2.78 12.22
C LEU A 173 -12.89 1.89 11.95
N LEU A 174 -12.71 0.58 11.84
CA LEU A 174 -13.79 -0.34 11.48
C LEU A 174 -14.82 -0.54 12.61
N ASN A 175 -14.34 -0.66 13.85
CA ASN A 175 -15.19 -1.04 14.98
C ASN A 175 -15.80 0.17 15.69
N GLU A 176 -15.07 1.29 15.80
CA GLU A 176 -15.49 2.44 16.61
C GLU A 176 -16.08 3.53 15.74
N GLN A 177 -15.40 3.89 14.64
CA GLN A 177 -15.82 5.01 13.79
C GLN A 177 -16.89 4.61 12.77
N LEU A 178 -16.70 3.49 12.08
CA LEU A 178 -17.65 2.97 11.10
C LEU A 178 -18.70 2.03 11.72
N ASN A 179 -18.42 1.50 12.92
CA ASN A 179 -19.27 0.55 13.65
C ASN A 179 -19.84 -0.55 12.74
N LEU A 180 -18.96 -1.20 11.98
CA LEU A 180 -19.38 -2.23 11.04
C LEU A 180 -19.74 -3.52 11.78
N GLY A 181 -20.78 -4.21 11.30
CA GLY A 181 -21.09 -5.56 11.79
C GLY A 181 -19.99 -6.57 11.44
N LEU A 182 -19.86 -7.64 12.23
CA LEU A 182 -18.75 -8.62 12.16
C LEU A 182 -18.36 -9.07 10.74
N LEU A 183 -19.34 -9.48 9.92
CA LEU A 183 -19.07 -9.94 8.55
C LEU A 183 -18.47 -8.85 7.66
N ARG A 184 -18.91 -7.59 7.85
CA ARG A 184 -18.34 -6.44 7.14
C ARG A 184 -16.95 -6.10 7.66
N CYS A 185 -16.69 -6.20 8.97
CA CYS A 185 -15.34 -6.06 9.52
C CYS A 185 -14.38 -7.08 8.90
N VAL A 186 -14.76 -8.36 8.81
CA VAL A 186 -13.92 -9.39 8.17
C VAL A 186 -13.65 -9.05 6.70
N SER A 187 -14.67 -8.64 5.95
CA SER A 187 -14.50 -8.22 4.56
C SER A 187 -13.57 -7.00 4.43
N ALA A 188 -13.67 -6.03 5.32
CA ALA A 188 -12.84 -4.83 5.33
C ALA A 188 -11.38 -5.14 5.71
N ARG A 189 -11.15 -5.97 6.73
CA ARG A 189 -9.80 -6.46 7.08
C ARG A 189 -9.15 -7.18 5.91
N ASN A 190 -9.91 -8.05 5.21
CA ASN A 190 -9.43 -8.73 4.00
C ASN A 190 -9.13 -7.74 2.86
N TYR A 191 -9.94 -6.69 2.70
CA TYR A 191 -9.70 -5.64 1.72
C TYR A 191 -8.34 -4.97 1.97
N PHE A 192 -8.10 -4.47 3.20
CA PHE A 192 -6.85 -3.79 3.52
C PHE A 192 -5.64 -4.73 3.49
N THR A 193 -5.79 -5.99 3.91
CA THR A 193 -4.72 -7.00 3.78
C THR A 193 -4.33 -7.23 2.33
N ASN A 194 -5.30 -7.30 1.42
CA ASN A 194 -5.03 -7.41 0.00
C ASN A 194 -4.39 -6.13 -0.55
N LEU A 195 -4.78 -4.96 -0.05
CA LEU A 195 -4.22 -3.68 -0.45
C LEU A 195 -2.74 -3.54 -0.04
N PHE A 196 -2.40 -3.92 1.18
CA PHE A 196 -1.01 -3.99 1.65
C PHE A 196 -0.17 -4.93 0.78
N PHE A 197 -0.61 -6.17 0.59
CA PHE A 197 0.16 -7.11 -0.25
C PHE A 197 0.17 -6.74 -1.72
N PHE A 198 -0.79 -5.94 -2.17
CA PHE A 198 -0.74 -5.36 -3.50
C PHE A 198 0.37 -4.31 -3.62
N GLY A 199 0.56 -3.47 -2.60
CA GLY A 199 1.72 -2.58 -2.50
C GLY A 199 3.04 -3.34 -2.60
N CYS A 200 3.21 -4.41 -1.80
CA CYS A 200 4.41 -5.25 -1.88
C CYS A 200 4.62 -5.83 -3.27
N ARG A 201 3.54 -6.31 -3.89
CA ARG A 201 3.59 -6.95 -5.20
C ARG A 201 3.88 -5.97 -6.33
N PHE A 202 3.40 -4.74 -6.19
CA PHE A 202 3.71 -3.67 -7.12
C PHE A 202 5.22 -3.39 -7.10
N GLY A 203 5.81 -3.24 -5.92
CA GLY A 203 7.26 -3.15 -5.75
C GLY A 203 8.01 -4.32 -6.39
N GLU A 204 7.61 -5.56 -6.09
CA GLU A 204 8.24 -6.77 -6.65
C GLU A 204 8.22 -6.79 -8.19
N MET A 205 7.13 -6.33 -8.80
CA MET A 205 7.01 -6.29 -10.25
C MET A 205 7.85 -5.18 -10.86
N LEU A 206 7.91 -3.99 -10.25
CA LEU A 206 8.81 -2.92 -10.70
C LEU A 206 10.27 -3.39 -10.66
N ASP A 207 10.67 -4.06 -9.58
CA ASP A 207 11.99 -4.67 -9.43
C ASP A 207 12.29 -5.71 -10.52
N ASN A 208 11.28 -6.46 -10.99
CA ASN A 208 11.46 -7.43 -12.07
C ASN A 208 11.60 -6.75 -13.45
N GLU A 209 10.85 -5.68 -13.71
CA GLU A 209 10.92 -4.94 -14.97
C GLU A 209 12.29 -4.23 -15.13
N THR A 210 12.95 -3.83 -14.05
CA THR A 210 14.33 -3.29 -14.14
C THR A 210 15.37 -4.30 -14.62
N ARG A 211 15.03 -5.60 -14.64
CA ARG A 211 15.97 -6.66 -15.05
C ARG A 211 15.79 -7.11 -16.50
N MET A 212 14.80 -6.54 -17.19
CA MET A 212 14.42 -6.89 -18.57
C MET A 212 15.03 -5.90 -19.56
#